data_AF-A0A3D3T5J7-F1
#
_entry.id   AF-A0A3D3T5J7-F1
#
_cell.length_a   1.000
_cell.length_b   1.000
_cell.length_c   1.000
_cell.angle_alpha   90.00
_cell.angle_beta   90.00
_cell.angle_gamma   90.00
#
_symmetry.space_group_name_H-M   'P 1'
#
loop_
_entity.id
_entity.type
_entity.pdbx_description
1 polymer ?
#
loop_
_entity_poly.entity_id
_entity_poly.type
_entity_poly.pdbx_seq_one_letter_code
_entity_poly.pdbx_strand_id
1 'polypeptide(L)'
;PDPRPDTNNTRCMENCRDPNSITITSEVESAPIEVETADSAQADIAHEEEDPGQAIYQQYCSICHAAGVAGAPRVGDSDAWQARLEKGLGTVIKNAIEGTSSESGVMPPKGGFAQLSDDEVGEAVKHMVEDSR
;
A
#
# COMPACT_ATOMS: atom_id res chain seq x y z
N PRO A 1 -37.63 2.79 -0.88
CA PRO A 1 -36.54 3.42 -1.65
C PRO A 1 -35.20 3.06 -1.00
N ASP A 2 -34.20 2.67 -1.79
CA ASP A 2 -32.86 2.31 -1.31
C ASP A 2 -32.22 3.52 -0.60
N PRO A 3 -31.78 3.40 0.67
CA PRO A 3 -31.27 4.52 1.45
C PRO A 3 -29.82 4.91 1.12
N ARG A 4 -29.15 4.20 0.20
CA ARG A 4 -27.75 4.47 -0.10
C ARG A 4 -27.60 5.75 -0.96
N PRO A 5 -26.66 6.66 -0.63
CA PRO A 5 -26.58 8.00 -1.25
C PRO A 5 -26.15 7.98 -2.73
N ASP A 6 -25.54 6.90 -3.18
CA ASP A 6 -25.13 6.64 -4.57
C ASP A 6 -26.33 6.43 -5.51
N THR A 7 -27.46 5.92 -5.02
CA THR A 7 -28.65 5.67 -5.84
C THR A 7 -29.40 6.95 -6.22
N ASN A 8 -28.99 8.10 -5.68
CA ASN A 8 -29.58 9.42 -5.95
C ASN A 8 -28.62 10.38 -6.65
N ASN A 9 -27.42 9.91 -7.04
CA ASN A 9 -26.43 10.71 -7.74
C ASN A 9 -26.75 10.71 -9.24
N THR A 10 -27.11 11.87 -9.80
CA THR A 10 -27.45 12.03 -11.23
C THR A 10 -26.36 11.47 -12.16
N ARG A 11 -25.08 11.61 -11.80
CA ARG A 11 -23.97 11.03 -12.60
C ARG A 11 -23.93 9.51 -12.57
N CYS A 12 -24.37 8.90 -11.47
CA CYS A 12 -24.47 7.45 -11.37
C CYS A 12 -25.67 6.92 -12.17
N MET A 13 -26.70 7.75 -12.40
CA MET A 13 -27.96 7.38 -13.08
C MET A 13 -28.00 7.74 -14.58
N GLU A 14 -27.08 8.56 -15.07
CA GLU A 14 -26.92 8.85 -16.50
C GLU A 14 -26.16 7.71 -17.19
N ASN A 15 -26.78 7.08 -18.18
CA ASN A 15 -26.24 5.95 -18.94
C ASN A 15 -25.93 4.68 -18.11
N CYS A 16 -26.66 4.42 -17.01
CA CYS A 16 -26.64 3.10 -16.39
C CYS A 16 -26.93 2.01 -17.44
N ARG A 17 -26.17 0.91 -17.38
CA ARG A 17 -26.57 -0.30 -18.09
C ARG A 17 -27.81 -0.89 -17.40
N ASP A 18 -28.82 -1.24 -18.19
CA ASP A 18 -30.03 -1.87 -17.68
C ASP A 18 -29.65 -3.16 -16.93
N PRO A 19 -30.00 -3.32 -15.65
CA PRO A 19 -29.67 -4.53 -14.89
C PRO A 19 -30.27 -5.80 -15.52
N ASN A 20 -31.39 -5.70 -16.24
CA ASN A 20 -31.98 -6.83 -16.97
C ASN A 20 -31.19 -7.19 -18.24
N SER A 21 -30.26 -6.33 -18.66
CA SER A 21 -29.36 -6.57 -19.80
C SER A 21 -27.99 -7.14 -19.39
N ILE A 22 -27.77 -7.36 -18.10
CA ILE A 22 -26.58 -8.02 -17.56
C ILE A 22 -26.83 -9.53 -17.63
N THR A 23 -26.14 -10.20 -18.54
CA THR A 23 -26.12 -11.67 -18.62
C THR A 23 -24.80 -12.15 -18.04
N ILE A 24 -24.86 -13.01 -17.03
CA ILE A 24 -23.68 -13.71 -16.53
C ILE A 24 -23.30 -14.75 -17.58
N THR A 25 -22.21 -14.49 -18.32
CA THR A 25 -21.76 -15.34 -19.44
C THR A 25 -20.86 -16.49 -19.01
N SER A 26 -20.42 -16.47 -17.75
CA SER A 26 -19.69 -17.57 -17.12
C SER A 26 -19.97 -17.57 -15.62
N GLU A 27 -20.37 -18.74 -15.11
CA GLU A 27 -20.37 -19.03 -13.68
C GLU A 27 -19.05 -19.74 -13.37
N VAL A 28 -18.27 -19.22 -12.42
CA VAL A 28 -17.15 -19.98 -11.87
C VAL A 28 -17.74 -21.10 -11.04
N GLU A 29 -17.80 -22.30 -11.63
CA GLU A 29 -18.17 -23.51 -10.92
C GLU A 29 -17.23 -23.65 -9.72
N SER A 30 -17.79 -23.45 -8.53
CA SER A 30 -17.04 -23.56 -7.29
C SER A 30 -16.73 -25.04 -7.09
N ALA A 31 -15.55 -25.45 -7.52
CA ALA A 31 -14.97 -26.69 -7.04
C ALA A 31 -14.90 -26.58 -5.50
N PRO A 32 -15.31 -27.61 -4.75
CA PRO A 32 -15.09 -27.62 -3.32
C PRO A 32 -13.59 -27.50 -3.08
N ILE A 33 -13.16 -26.43 -2.41
CA ILE A 33 -11.84 -26.41 -1.78
C ILE A 33 -11.96 -27.39 -0.62
N GLU A 34 -11.52 -28.62 -0.85
CA GLU A 34 -11.28 -29.58 0.22
C GLU A 34 -10.21 -28.97 1.11
N VAL A 35 -10.64 -28.48 2.28
CA VAL A 35 -9.73 -28.11 3.37
C VAL A 35 -9.22 -29.42 3.94
N GLU A 36 -8.17 -29.95 3.30
CA GLU A 36 -7.41 -31.07 3.83
C GLU A 36 -6.57 -30.53 4.99
N THR A 37 -7.07 -30.74 6.21
CA THR A 37 -6.26 -30.61 7.41
C THR A 37 -5.30 -31.80 7.44
N ALA A 38 -4.11 -31.61 6.89
CA ALA A 38 -2.97 -32.49 7.07
C ALA A 38 -1.80 -31.71 7.67
N ASP A 39 -1.55 -32.06 8.92
CA ASP A 39 -0.33 -31.93 9.70
C ASP A 39 0.98 -31.67 8.92
N SER A 40 1.71 -30.66 9.38
CA SER A 40 3.17 -30.49 9.33
C SER A 40 3.92 -31.04 8.10
N ALA A 41 4.01 -30.20 7.07
CA ALA A 41 5.24 -30.11 6.28
C ALA A 41 5.61 -28.64 6.17
N GLN A 42 6.56 -28.22 7.01
CA GLN A 42 7.34 -27.02 6.78
C GLN A 42 7.94 -27.16 5.37
N ALA A 43 7.32 -26.53 4.38
CA ALA A 43 8.06 -26.14 3.21
C ALA A 43 9.01 -25.06 3.73
N ASP A 44 10.29 -25.43 3.89
CA ASP A 44 11.41 -24.50 3.78
C ASP A 44 11.30 -23.81 2.41
N ILE A 45 10.36 -22.88 2.29
CA ILE A 45 10.64 -21.68 1.54
C ILE A 45 11.70 -21.05 2.42
N ALA A 46 12.95 -21.06 1.92
CA ALA A 46 13.99 -20.26 2.54
C ALA A 46 13.36 -18.91 2.85
N HIS A 47 13.14 -18.65 4.14
CA HIS A 47 12.87 -17.32 4.65
C HIS A 47 14.22 -16.65 4.48
N GLU A 48 14.50 -16.27 3.23
CA GLU A 48 15.53 -15.34 2.85
C GLU A 48 15.20 -14.12 3.67
N GLU A 49 15.90 -13.98 4.82
CA GLU A 49 15.53 -13.15 5.97
C GLU A 49 14.60 -12.02 5.53
N GLU A 50 13.28 -12.25 5.62
CA GLU A 50 12.34 -11.33 4.98
C GLU A 50 12.55 -9.99 5.66
N ASP A 51 13.12 -9.03 4.94
CA ASP A 51 13.35 -7.70 5.47
C ASP A 51 11.97 -7.18 5.90
N PRO A 52 11.72 -7.04 7.22
CA PRO A 52 10.41 -6.61 7.69
C PRO A 52 10.06 -5.24 7.11
N GLY A 53 11.06 -4.41 6.80
CA GLY A 53 10.88 -3.15 6.10
C GLY A 53 10.38 -3.32 4.67
N GLN A 54 10.88 -4.30 3.93
CA GLN A 54 10.43 -4.60 2.57
C GLN A 54 8.97 -5.05 2.53
N ALA A 55 8.54 -5.90 3.47
CA ALA A 55 7.15 -6.36 3.55
C ALA A 55 6.19 -5.20 3.83
N ILE A 56 6.52 -4.34 4.81
CA ILE A 56 5.72 -3.16 5.15
C ILE A 56 5.71 -2.15 3.99
N TYR A 57 6.86 -1.93 3.34
CA TYR A 57 6.94 -1.07 2.15
C TYR A 57 6.00 -1.55 1.05
N GLN A 58 6.08 -2.83 0.68
CA GLN A 58 5.25 -3.40 -0.39
C GLN A 58 3.76 -3.27 -0.08
N GLN A 59 3.36 -3.55 1.16
CA GLN A 59 1.95 -3.58 1.55
C GLN A 59 1.33 -2.18 1.69
N TYR A 60 2.10 -1.21 2.21
CA TYR A 60 1.53 0.08 2.64
C TYR A 60 2.12 1.29 1.92
N CYS A 61 3.44 1.31 1.72
CA CYS A 61 4.16 2.51 1.28
C CYS A 61 4.28 2.60 -0.25
N SER A 62 4.33 1.45 -0.93
CA SER A 62 4.53 1.32 -2.38
C SER A 62 3.45 2.07 -3.19
N ILE A 63 2.24 2.16 -2.66
CA ILE A 63 1.08 2.84 -3.26
C ILE A 63 1.45 4.25 -3.74
N CYS A 64 2.25 4.97 -2.95
CA CYS A 64 2.71 6.31 -3.31
C CYS A 64 4.17 6.30 -3.79
N HIS A 65 5.04 5.55 -3.12
CA HIS A 65 6.48 5.65 -3.30
C HIS A 65 7.06 4.81 -4.45
N ALA A 66 6.30 3.89 -5.06
CA ALA A 66 6.78 3.15 -6.24
C ALA A 66 6.78 4.02 -7.51
N ALA A 67 5.73 4.83 -7.70
CA ALA A 67 5.58 5.69 -8.87
C ALA A 67 5.83 7.19 -8.60
N GLY A 68 5.95 7.57 -7.32
CA GLY A 68 6.06 8.98 -6.90
C GLY A 68 4.73 9.73 -6.97
N VAL A 69 3.64 9.07 -6.57
CA VAL A 69 2.28 9.65 -6.60
C VAL A 69 2.25 10.90 -5.71
N ALA A 70 1.59 11.96 -6.20
CA ALA A 70 1.44 13.22 -5.49
C ALA A 70 2.79 13.81 -5.00
N GLY A 71 3.87 13.59 -5.75
CA GLY A 71 5.21 14.09 -5.43
C GLY A 71 5.93 13.33 -4.31
N ALA A 72 5.46 12.13 -3.96
CA ALA A 72 6.20 11.23 -3.08
C ALA A 72 7.60 10.92 -3.66
N PRO A 73 8.66 10.87 -2.85
CA PRO A 73 9.97 10.43 -3.32
C PRO A 73 9.88 8.98 -3.80
N ARG A 74 10.30 8.74 -5.04
CA ARG A 74 10.28 7.41 -5.63
C ARG A 74 11.40 6.57 -5.02
N VAL A 75 11.11 5.34 -4.63
CA VAL A 75 12.18 4.39 -4.28
C VAL A 75 13.04 4.14 -5.53
N GLY A 76 14.37 4.14 -5.36
CA GLY A 76 15.36 4.08 -6.44
C GLY A 76 15.78 5.44 -7.03
N ASP A 77 15.19 6.56 -6.58
CA ASP A 77 15.60 7.91 -6.99
C ASP A 77 16.68 8.47 -6.04
N SER A 78 17.94 8.14 -6.32
CA SER A 78 19.06 8.48 -5.43
C SER A 78 19.19 9.98 -5.15
N ASP A 79 18.92 10.84 -6.15
CA ASP A 79 19.00 12.29 -5.97
C ASP A 79 17.91 12.80 -5.02
N ALA A 80 16.67 12.30 -5.18
CA ALA A 80 15.56 12.68 -4.31
C ALA A 80 15.76 12.22 -2.85
N TRP A 81 16.38 11.06 -2.65
CA TRP A 81 16.64 10.51 -1.32
C TRP A 81 17.86 11.13 -0.64
N GLN A 82 18.94 11.43 -1.38
CA GLN A 82 20.10 12.13 -0.83
C GLN A 82 19.71 13.49 -0.23
N ALA A 83 18.93 14.30 -0.95
CA ALA A 83 18.45 15.60 -0.46
C ALA A 83 17.62 15.48 0.84
N ARG A 84 16.90 14.37 1.03
CA ARG A 84 16.12 14.11 2.26
C ARG A 84 17.02 13.64 3.40
N LEU A 85 18.03 12.84 3.07
CA LEU A 85 18.98 12.28 4.03
C LEU A 85 20.02 13.29 4.52
N GLU A 86 20.15 14.48 3.92
CA GLU A 86 20.97 15.59 4.46
C GLU A 86 20.62 15.93 5.91
N LYS A 87 19.34 15.79 6.30
CA LYS A 87 18.85 16.02 7.66
C LYS A 87 19.08 14.83 8.60
N GLY A 88 19.55 13.70 8.05
CA GLY A 88 19.76 12.44 8.75
C GLY A 88 18.54 11.51 8.72
N LEU A 89 18.82 10.20 8.79
CA LEU A 89 17.81 9.13 8.74
C LEU A 89 16.76 9.26 9.84
N GLY A 90 17.16 9.62 11.07
CA GLY A 90 16.23 9.78 12.19
C GLY A 90 15.16 10.85 11.94
N THR A 91 15.51 11.94 11.24
CA THR A 91 14.54 12.96 10.85
C THR A 91 13.58 12.46 9.77
N VAL A 92 14.07 11.67 8.82
CA VAL A 92 13.21 11.06 7.78
C VAL A 92 12.20 10.10 8.42
N ILE A 93 12.64 9.23 9.33
CA ILE A 93 11.77 8.32 10.08
C ILE A 93 10.75 9.10 10.90
N LYS A 94 11.18 10.13 11.63
CA LYS A 94 10.27 10.98 12.41
C LYS A 94 9.20 11.62 11.53
N ASN A 95 9.57 12.18 10.38
CA ASN A 95 8.61 12.76 9.43
C ASN A 95 7.64 11.72 8.87
N ALA A 96 8.06 10.46 8.70
CA ALA A 96 7.18 9.39 8.26
C ALA A 96 6.16 8.99 9.35
N ILE A 97 6.58 8.99 10.62
CA ILE A 97 5.72 8.68 11.76
C ILE A 97 4.72 9.82 12.02
N GLU A 98 5.21 11.06 12.12
CA GLU A 98 4.40 12.24 12.47
C GLU A 98 3.63 12.80 11.27
N GLY A 99 4.03 12.44 10.05
CA GLY A 99 3.56 13.04 8.82
C GLY A 99 4.30 14.34 8.49
N THR A 100 4.26 14.73 7.22
CA THR A 100 4.85 15.98 6.75
C THR A 100 4.04 16.57 5.60
N SER A 101 3.96 17.90 5.57
CA SER A 101 3.39 18.65 4.46
C SER A 101 4.50 19.50 3.86
N SER A 102 4.76 19.30 2.57
CA SER A 102 5.76 20.04 1.81
C SER A 102 5.14 20.63 0.55
N GLU A 103 5.89 21.49 -0.14
CA GLU A 103 5.47 22.03 -1.44
C GLU A 103 5.26 20.93 -2.49
N SER A 104 5.97 19.81 -2.37
CA SER A 104 5.88 18.67 -3.29
C SER A 104 4.71 17.75 -3.00
N GLY A 105 4.08 17.82 -1.82
CA GLY A 105 3.00 16.92 -1.44
C GLY A 105 2.87 16.73 0.07
N VAL A 106 1.91 15.89 0.44
CA VAL A 106 1.59 15.55 1.83
C VAL A 106 1.88 14.07 2.06
N MET A 107 2.71 13.77 3.05
CA MET A 107 2.88 12.43 3.62
C MET A 107 2.06 12.35 4.91
N PRO A 108 0.97 11.57 4.94
CA PRO A 108 0.17 11.42 6.16
C PRO A 108 0.97 10.70 7.27
N PRO A 109 0.61 10.92 8.56
CA PRO A 109 1.21 10.20 9.67
C PRO A 109 1.16 8.69 9.45
N LYS A 110 2.29 8.00 9.65
CA LYS A 110 2.45 6.56 9.42
C LYS A 110 2.01 6.08 8.04
N GLY A 111 2.18 6.92 7.02
CA GLY A 111 1.71 6.62 5.65
C GLY A 111 0.18 6.53 5.53
N GLY A 112 -0.58 7.00 6.52
CA GLY A 112 -2.04 6.92 6.57
C GLY A 112 -2.56 5.66 7.26
N PHE A 113 -1.67 4.81 7.77
CA PHE A 113 -2.01 3.53 8.39
C PHE A 113 -1.75 3.58 9.89
N ALA A 114 -2.77 4.00 10.65
CA ALA A 114 -2.68 4.17 12.10
C ALA A 114 -2.38 2.87 12.87
N GLN A 115 -2.58 1.71 12.23
CA GLN A 115 -2.28 0.40 12.81
C GLN A 115 -0.78 0.08 12.85
N LEU A 116 0.05 0.74 12.05
CA LEU A 116 1.49 0.50 12.05
C LEU A 116 2.12 1.03 13.34
N SER A 117 3.03 0.26 13.92
CA SER A 117 3.92 0.73 14.98
C SER A 117 4.99 1.68 14.42
N ASP A 118 5.59 2.46 15.29
CA ASP A 118 6.67 3.39 14.90
C ASP A 118 7.90 2.62 14.39
N ASP A 119 8.14 1.42 14.93
CA ASP A 119 9.23 0.53 14.52
C ASP A 119 8.98 -0.02 13.11
N GLU A 120 7.76 -0.49 12.80
CA GLU A 120 7.41 -0.96 11.44
C GLU A 120 7.56 0.15 10.39
N VAL A 121 7.14 1.38 10.72
CA VAL A 121 7.37 2.55 9.85
C VAL A 121 8.88 2.82 9.70
N GLY A 122 9.64 2.71 10.79
CA GLY A 122 11.08 2.87 10.79
C GLY A 122 11.80 1.86 9.89
N GLU A 123 11.46 0.58 9.96
CA GLU A 123 12.03 -0.46 9.10
C GLU A 123 11.67 -0.23 7.63
N ALA A 124 10.42 0.13 7.33
CA ALA A 124 10.02 0.45 5.95
C ALA A 124 10.81 1.63 5.37
N VAL A 125 11.03 2.68 6.16
CA VAL A 125 11.84 3.84 5.73
C VAL A 125 13.29 3.44 5.49
N LYS A 126 13.87 2.58 6.34
CA LYS A 126 15.25 2.09 6.14
C LYS A 126 15.37 1.31 4.85
N HIS A 127 14.43 0.40 4.59
CA HIS A 127 14.36 -0.37 3.35
C HIS A 127 14.30 0.57 2.12
N MET A 128 13.37 1.53 2.13
CA MET A 128 13.23 2.50 1.04
C MET A 128 14.49 3.34 0.81
N VAL A 129 15.19 3.71 1.88
CA VAL A 129 16.46 4.45 1.81
C VAL A 129 17.55 3.58 1.22
N GLU A 130 17.67 2.32 1.66
CA GLU A 130 18.69 1.39 1.15
C GLU A 130 18.52 1.13 -0.35
N ASP A 131 17.28 0.90 -0.78
CA ASP A 131 16.92 0.71 -2.19
C ASP A 131 17.06 1.98 -3.05
N SER A 132 17.37 3.13 -2.42
CA SER A 132 17.51 4.43 -3.08
C SER A 132 18.86 5.09 -2.86
N ARG A 133 19.88 4.33 -2.43
CA ARG A 133 21.25 4.84 -2.29
C ARG A 133 22.04 4.83 -3.59
#